data_AF-A0A9D6DX96-F1
#
_entry.id   AF-A0A9D6DX96-F1
#
_cell.length_a   1.000
_cell.length_b   1.000
_cell.length_c   1.000
_cell.angle_alpha   90.00
_cell.angle_beta   90.00
_cell.angle_gamma   90.00
#
_symmetry.space_group_name_H-M   'P 1'
#
loop_
_entity.id
_entity.type
_entity.pdbx_description
1 polymer ?
#
loop_
_entity_poly.entity_id
_entity_poly.type
_entity_poly.pdbx_seq_one_letter_code
_entity_poly.pdbx_strand_id
1 'polypeptide(L)'
;MKRTLLILALLVVSHFGIGEAGKLTPGRTIVKDRYRIDLDLSGQVLRLVIPEERGYFEGGKTKEAPIYPTLSDLSSGEFVSASVLAQKAKQFDDGLYAAVDLAAQKGEGPFPGKKLVLTRLIENSIARDPNSFQSVLDIVLGAAELGGLKPKISANLAPLVSRSVEEFRADPLQSKAIGFYTWSRELESIFQQDRMLQKELRGKAGIEALVKAIRNDGELRATYEGYLALIGKLTNPLVKPDLRPLLLAADKGKWEAPSRGMYFFPPSMAHETELIKKLFGNRPIPEGFNLAEEMIKRIRRGELKLTPTKESGWYDHQTWALEPLVIPEKMPEGKHLKLEETYTKQLLELFKGIIALTRETHIKQLEIPAVGAGLPDGHREKRPVIDIYPELSAEPLPTFYLRRALAYRFVRAVIEETFGKEGLKHMHRVTSKGPVKPNLADELSEMENLFLGAHIRVSHQLGMSPEPSLASDRPAETFEKWSRSLAEDPDIGQDARMMVPVFYDIERKKTKVWAFLGWTSKRVSISFEMTPVATVTDTKTGKKADGELRFHSTSRNLAYPVTAEVYVEKILNREEFRKLCDTYKTQSEILIHLATLPR
;
A
#
# COMPACT_ATOMS: atom_id res chain seq x y z
N MET A 1 -10.98 67.25 -3.14
CA MET A 1 -11.90 66.46 -3.99
C MET A 1 -11.09 65.94 -5.19
N LYS A 2 -11.17 64.65 -5.55
CA LYS A 2 -10.65 63.97 -6.78
C LYS A 2 -9.31 64.41 -7.45
N ARG A 3 -8.36 63.46 -7.53
CA ARG A 3 -7.46 63.14 -8.69
C ARG A 3 -6.31 64.12 -9.05
N THR A 4 -5.16 63.71 -9.60
CA THR A 4 -4.55 62.37 -9.85
C THR A 4 -3.01 62.47 -10.04
N LEU A 5 -2.29 61.37 -9.82
CA LEU A 5 -0.86 61.10 -10.11
C LEU A 5 -0.31 61.65 -11.45
N LEU A 6 0.97 62.03 -11.46
CA LEU A 6 2.00 61.36 -12.29
C LEU A 6 3.44 61.68 -11.82
N ILE A 7 4.25 60.67 -11.50
CA ILE A 7 5.73 60.75 -11.41
C ILE A 7 6.32 59.46 -11.98
N LEU A 8 7.41 59.58 -12.76
CA LEU A 8 8.13 58.45 -13.37
C LEU A 8 8.96 57.67 -12.34
N ALA A 9 9.03 56.35 -12.54
CA ALA A 9 10.13 55.51 -12.05
C ALA A 9 10.65 54.67 -13.23
N LEU A 10 11.96 54.65 -13.45
CA LEU A 10 12.56 53.80 -14.48
C LEU A 10 12.55 52.34 -14.02
N LEU A 11 12.16 51.44 -14.92
CA LEU A 11 12.37 50.00 -14.78
C LEU A 11 13.14 49.50 -16.00
N VAL A 12 14.28 48.85 -15.76
CA VAL A 12 15.11 48.26 -16.82
C VAL A 12 14.44 46.96 -17.27
N VAL A 13 13.80 46.99 -18.45
CA VAL A 13 13.17 45.81 -19.05
C VAL A 13 14.23 44.97 -19.75
N SER A 14 14.78 43.99 -19.03
CA SER A 14 15.47 42.86 -19.64
C SER A 14 14.50 42.13 -20.57
N HIS A 15 14.90 41.98 -21.85
CA HIS A 15 14.07 41.35 -22.87
C HIS A 15 14.00 39.83 -22.68
N PHE A 16 13.12 39.37 -21.78
CA PHE A 16 12.54 38.04 -21.92
C PHE A 16 11.34 38.14 -22.86
N GLY A 17 11.48 37.56 -24.05
CA GLY A 17 10.36 37.45 -24.99
C GLY A 17 9.28 36.56 -24.39
N ILE A 18 8.10 37.12 -24.12
CA ILE A 18 6.89 36.35 -23.83
C ILE A 18 6.45 35.73 -25.16
N GLY A 19 7.05 34.60 -25.50
CA GLY A 19 6.45 33.66 -26.43
C GLY A 19 5.13 33.14 -25.86
N GLU A 20 4.31 32.56 -26.72
CA GLU A 20 3.09 31.86 -26.29
C GLU A 20 3.40 30.80 -25.22
N ALA A 21 2.40 30.40 -24.44
CA ALA A 21 2.51 29.31 -23.46
C ALA A 21 2.69 27.96 -24.18
N GLY A 22 3.89 27.76 -24.73
CA GLY A 22 4.26 26.60 -25.52
C GLY A 22 4.12 25.34 -24.69
N LYS A 23 3.53 24.30 -25.30
CA LYS A 23 3.60 22.95 -24.76
C LYS A 23 5.06 22.61 -24.55
N LEU A 24 5.44 22.27 -23.32
CA LEU A 24 6.72 21.63 -23.03
C LEU A 24 6.71 20.26 -23.71
N THR A 25 7.19 20.22 -24.95
CA THR A 25 7.40 19.01 -25.73
C THR A 25 8.42 18.15 -24.96
N PRO A 26 8.04 16.93 -24.54
CA PRO A 26 8.89 16.12 -23.67
C PRO A 26 10.15 15.75 -24.45
N GLY A 27 11.30 16.18 -23.94
CA GLY A 27 12.51 16.29 -24.74
C GLY A 27 13.79 16.23 -23.91
N ARG A 28 14.85 15.69 -24.51
CA ARG A 28 16.11 15.39 -23.83
C ARG A 28 17.28 15.95 -24.61
N THR A 29 17.95 16.95 -24.04
CA THR A 29 19.20 17.49 -24.59
C THR A 29 20.38 16.69 -24.08
N ILE A 30 21.18 16.12 -24.99
CA ILE A 30 22.48 15.50 -24.72
C ILE A 30 23.56 16.45 -25.25
N VAL A 31 24.64 16.66 -24.50
CA VAL A 31 25.83 17.40 -24.98
C VAL A 31 27.01 16.45 -24.99
N LYS A 32 27.63 16.27 -26.17
CA LYS A 32 28.82 15.42 -26.36
C LYS A 32 29.82 16.18 -27.26
N ASP A 33 31.01 16.42 -26.74
CA ASP A 33 32.07 17.21 -27.38
C ASP A 33 31.58 18.60 -27.84
N ARG A 34 31.49 18.83 -29.15
CA ARG A 34 30.99 20.06 -29.78
C ARG A 34 29.54 19.96 -30.26
N TYR A 35 28.82 18.90 -29.90
CA TYR A 35 27.46 18.64 -30.40
C TYR A 35 26.44 18.69 -29.27
N ARG A 36 25.37 19.44 -29.51
CA ARG A 36 24.12 19.40 -28.76
C ARG A 36 23.15 18.54 -29.56
N ILE A 37 22.56 17.54 -28.94
CA ILE A 37 21.57 16.65 -29.53
C ILE A 37 20.27 16.82 -28.76
N ASP A 38 19.30 17.48 -29.38
CA ASP A 38 17.96 17.61 -28.82
C ASP A 38 17.09 16.47 -29.34
N LEU A 39 16.63 15.61 -28.43
CA LEU A 39 15.73 14.50 -28.71
C LEU A 39 14.30 14.91 -28.39
N ASP A 40 13.39 14.85 -29.36
CA ASP A 40 11.95 14.83 -29.13
C ASP A 40 11.53 13.39 -28.81
N LEU A 41 11.04 13.18 -27.60
CA LEU A 41 10.66 11.88 -27.06
C LEU A 41 9.21 11.51 -27.38
N SER A 42 8.38 12.45 -27.85
CA SER A 42 6.92 12.27 -27.96
C SER A 42 6.50 11.13 -28.89
N GLY A 43 7.29 10.84 -29.91
CA GLY A 43 7.09 9.74 -30.86
C GLY A 43 7.82 8.44 -30.51
N GLN A 44 8.55 8.35 -29.40
CA GLN A 44 9.30 7.12 -29.06
C GLN A 44 8.36 6.04 -28.50
N VAL A 45 8.79 4.77 -28.66
CA VAL A 45 8.20 3.61 -27.98
C VAL A 45 9.34 2.76 -27.45
N LEU A 46 9.27 2.36 -26.18
CA LEU A 46 10.26 1.49 -25.54
C LEU A 46 9.74 0.04 -25.49
N ARG A 47 10.58 -0.92 -25.89
CA ARG A 47 10.33 -2.35 -25.73
C ARG A 47 10.98 -2.87 -24.47
N LEU A 48 10.22 -3.61 -23.66
CA LEU A 48 10.67 -4.19 -22.39
C LEU A 48 10.60 -5.72 -22.46
N VAL A 49 11.74 -6.36 -22.23
CA VAL A 49 11.89 -7.82 -22.29
C VAL A 49 12.55 -8.32 -21.01
N ILE A 50 11.90 -9.25 -20.33
CA ILE A 50 12.57 -10.12 -19.35
C ILE A 50 13.00 -11.39 -20.10
N PRO A 51 14.30 -11.69 -20.23
CA PRO A 51 14.73 -12.92 -20.88
C PRO A 51 14.36 -14.13 -20.00
N GLU A 52 14.19 -15.29 -20.63
CA GLU A 52 14.12 -16.54 -19.90
C GLU A 52 15.44 -16.80 -19.14
N GLU A 53 15.34 -17.27 -17.90
CA GLU A 53 16.48 -17.67 -17.08
C GLU A 53 17.06 -19.02 -17.56
N ARG A 54 17.63 -19.02 -18.77
CA ARG A 54 18.31 -20.17 -19.39
C ARG A 54 19.65 -20.42 -18.70
N GLY A 55 19.59 -21.07 -17.53
CA GLY A 55 20.77 -21.43 -16.73
C GLY A 55 21.71 -22.35 -17.49
N TYR A 56 22.83 -21.80 -17.97
CA TYR A 56 23.94 -22.54 -18.57
C TYR A 56 24.76 -23.24 -17.47
N PHE A 57 24.30 -24.43 -17.04
CA PHE A 57 24.96 -25.23 -16.02
C PHE A 57 24.96 -26.73 -16.40
N GLU A 58 26.04 -27.42 -16.05
CA GLU A 58 26.16 -28.87 -16.26
C GLU A 58 25.11 -29.64 -15.44
N GLY A 59 24.61 -30.75 -15.98
CA GLY A 59 23.66 -31.64 -15.29
C GLY A 59 22.17 -31.31 -15.48
N GLY A 60 21.80 -30.26 -16.20
CA GLY A 60 20.46 -30.08 -16.78
C GLY A 60 19.30 -29.87 -15.79
N LYS A 61 19.58 -29.53 -14.52
CA LYS A 61 18.55 -29.14 -13.54
C LYS A 61 18.63 -27.64 -13.27
N THR A 62 17.54 -26.92 -13.55
CA THR A 62 17.37 -25.51 -13.14
C THR A 62 17.33 -25.43 -11.61
N LYS A 63 18.40 -24.90 -11.00
CA LYS A 63 18.40 -24.56 -9.59
C LYS A 63 17.56 -23.29 -9.38
N GLU A 64 16.64 -23.33 -8.43
CA GLU A 64 15.81 -22.18 -8.07
C GLU A 64 16.68 -21.01 -7.57
N ALA A 65 16.25 -19.77 -7.86
CA ALA A 65 16.99 -18.58 -7.43
C ALA A 65 16.94 -18.42 -5.90
N PRO A 66 18.04 -18.03 -5.24
CA PRO A 66 18.04 -17.81 -3.80
C PRO A 66 17.17 -16.61 -3.44
N ILE A 67 16.49 -16.72 -2.31
CA ILE A 67 15.54 -15.72 -1.81
C ILE A 67 16.22 -14.84 -0.76
N TYR A 68 16.14 -13.52 -0.95
CA TYR A 68 16.75 -12.51 -0.10
C TYR A 68 15.73 -11.92 0.90
N PRO A 69 16.12 -11.59 2.15
CA PRO A 69 15.19 -11.05 3.14
C PRO A 69 14.84 -9.57 2.92
N THR A 70 15.74 -8.80 2.30
CA THR A 70 15.66 -7.33 2.16
C THR A 70 16.05 -6.87 0.76
N LEU A 71 15.84 -5.58 0.47
CA LEU A 71 16.24 -4.93 -0.78
C LEU A 71 17.67 -4.40 -0.83
N SER A 72 18.36 -4.31 0.31
CA SER A 72 19.67 -3.65 0.40
C SER A 72 20.71 -4.28 -0.54
N ASP A 73 20.65 -5.60 -0.71
CA ASP A 73 21.58 -6.37 -1.55
C ASP A 73 21.21 -6.35 -3.05
N LEU A 74 20.08 -5.73 -3.42
CA LEU A 74 19.44 -5.90 -4.72
C LEU A 74 19.22 -4.58 -5.48
N SER A 75 19.30 -3.44 -4.79
CA SER A 75 18.91 -2.12 -5.33
C SER A 75 20.11 -1.17 -5.48
N SER A 76 20.26 -0.56 -6.66
CA SER A 76 21.49 0.14 -7.07
C SER A 76 21.32 1.64 -7.37
N GLY A 77 20.19 2.25 -6.99
CA GLY A 77 19.90 3.69 -7.08
C GLY A 77 19.72 4.31 -8.48
N GLU A 78 20.49 3.86 -9.48
CA GLU A 78 20.40 4.36 -10.88
C GLU A 78 19.05 4.10 -11.56
N PHE A 79 18.39 3.02 -11.17
CA PHE A 79 17.10 2.61 -11.71
C PHE A 79 16.27 2.02 -10.58
N VAL A 80 15.20 2.72 -10.24
CA VAL A 80 14.26 2.31 -9.22
C VAL A 80 13.17 1.49 -9.89
N SER A 81 13.22 0.17 -9.72
CA SER A 81 12.07 -0.68 -10.07
C SER A 81 10.80 -0.22 -9.30
N ALA A 82 9.63 -0.83 -9.52
CA ALA A 82 8.36 -0.39 -8.92
C ALA A 82 8.25 -0.51 -7.37
N SER A 83 9.38 -0.51 -6.64
CA SER A 83 9.79 -1.74 -6.01
C SER A 83 10.14 -1.69 -4.52
N VAL A 84 11.42 -1.48 -4.23
CA VAL A 84 11.89 -0.28 -3.57
C VAL A 84 10.80 0.76 -3.25
N LEU A 85 10.08 1.30 -4.26
CA LEU A 85 8.95 2.22 -4.02
C LEU A 85 7.80 1.55 -3.26
N ALA A 86 7.37 0.34 -3.63
CA ALA A 86 6.38 -0.41 -2.87
C ALA A 86 6.87 -0.74 -1.44
N GLN A 87 8.13 -1.13 -1.23
CA GLN A 87 8.70 -1.34 0.11
C GLN A 87 8.72 -0.07 0.94
N LYS A 88 9.15 1.05 0.35
CA LYS A 88 9.16 2.35 1.02
C LYS A 88 7.74 2.74 1.43
N ALA A 89 6.78 2.58 0.52
CA ALA A 89 5.36 2.71 0.83
C ALA A 89 4.93 1.79 1.98
N LYS A 90 5.26 0.49 1.96
CA LYS A 90 4.93 -0.47 3.01
C LYS A 90 5.40 -0.04 4.40
N GLN A 91 6.68 0.22 4.58
CA GLN A 91 7.21 0.54 5.92
C GLN A 91 6.77 1.94 6.40
N PHE A 92 6.46 2.84 5.47
CA PHE A 92 5.79 4.09 5.81
C PHE A 92 4.34 3.84 6.25
N ASP A 93 3.56 3.18 5.40
CA ASP A 93 2.14 2.90 5.59
C ASP A 93 1.93 2.11 6.92
N ASP A 94 2.78 1.13 7.26
CA ASP A 94 2.62 0.27 8.47
C ASP A 94 2.66 1.13 9.71
N GLY A 95 3.64 2.03 9.74
CA GLY A 95 3.85 2.93 10.85
C GLY A 95 2.84 4.07 10.92
N LEU A 96 2.29 4.49 9.78
CA LEU A 96 1.15 5.40 9.72
C LEU A 96 -0.07 4.72 10.35
N TYR A 97 -0.38 3.48 9.97
CA TYR A 97 -1.54 2.77 10.53
C TYR A 97 -1.37 2.53 12.04
N ALA A 98 -0.19 2.09 12.47
CA ALA A 98 0.16 1.95 13.88
C ALA A 98 0.04 3.26 14.67
N ALA A 99 0.48 4.40 14.11
CA ALA A 99 0.34 5.71 14.73
C ALA A 99 -1.14 6.14 14.86
N VAL A 100 -1.93 5.91 13.81
CA VAL A 100 -3.37 6.24 13.79
C VAL A 100 -4.16 5.37 14.77
N ASP A 101 -3.87 4.07 14.90
CA ASP A 101 -4.52 3.21 15.89
C ASP A 101 -4.15 3.59 17.33
N LEU A 102 -2.90 3.97 17.59
CA LEU A 102 -2.47 4.45 18.91
C LEU A 102 -3.13 5.80 19.26
N ALA A 103 -3.27 6.71 18.31
CA ALA A 103 -4.02 7.96 18.46
C ALA A 103 -5.52 7.68 18.67
N ALA A 104 -6.12 6.81 17.87
CA ALA A 104 -7.53 6.43 18.01
C ALA A 104 -7.82 5.67 19.32
N GLN A 105 -6.86 4.97 19.90
CA GLN A 105 -7.00 4.32 21.21
C GLN A 105 -6.93 5.33 22.37
N LYS A 106 -5.93 6.22 22.34
CA LYS A 106 -5.60 7.14 23.44
C LYS A 106 -6.41 8.44 23.43
N GLY A 107 -6.86 8.87 22.25
CA GLY A 107 -7.29 10.24 21.96
C GLY A 107 -6.11 11.08 21.46
N GLU A 108 -6.36 11.97 20.49
CA GLU A 108 -5.41 12.94 19.93
C GLU A 108 -6.18 14.10 19.26
N GLY A 109 -5.67 15.32 19.37
CA GLY A 109 -6.35 16.52 18.91
C GLY A 109 -7.79 16.64 19.46
N PRO A 110 -8.82 16.80 18.61
CA PRO A 110 -10.22 16.85 19.02
C PRO A 110 -10.86 15.46 19.19
N PHE A 111 -10.17 14.36 18.88
CA PHE A 111 -10.74 13.01 18.93
C PHE A 111 -10.54 12.37 20.33
N PRO A 112 -11.60 12.08 21.12
CA PRO A 112 -11.43 11.65 22.52
C PRO A 112 -10.96 10.20 22.73
N GLY A 113 -10.95 9.37 21.68
CA GLY A 113 -10.37 8.02 21.71
C GLY A 113 -11.29 6.88 22.20
N LYS A 114 -11.01 5.66 21.71
CA LYS A 114 -11.71 4.41 22.11
C LYS A 114 -11.69 4.16 23.61
N LYS A 115 -10.63 4.59 24.32
CA LYS A 115 -10.55 4.49 25.77
C LYS A 115 -11.69 5.23 26.48
N LEU A 116 -12.04 6.44 26.03
CA LEU A 116 -13.18 7.18 26.59
C LEU A 116 -14.50 6.46 26.28
N VAL A 117 -14.65 5.92 25.06
CA VAL A 117 -15.83 5.13 24.65
C VAL A 117 -16.06 3.97 25.60
N LEU A 118 -15.05 3.11 25.82
CA LEU A 118 -15.19 1.95 26.69
C LEU A 118 -15.39 2.33 28.16
N THR A 119 -14.62 3.30 28.70
CA THR A 119 -14.79 3.74 30.10
C THR A 119 -16.19 4.29 30.36
N ARG A 120 -16.68 5.26 29.58
CA ARG A 120 -18.02 5.85 29.80
C ARG A 120 -19.14 4.85 29.53
N LEU A 121 -18.98 3.97 28.56
CA LEU A 121 -19.97 2.93 28.28
C LEU A 121 -20.12 1.99 29.48
N ILE A 122 -19.00 1.59 30.11
CA ILE A 122 -19.00 0.74 31.30
C ILE A 122 -19.62 1.47 32.50
N GLU A 123 -19.23 2.72 32.75
CA GLU A 123 -19.74 3.54 33.87
C GLU A 123 -21.25 3.81 33.74
N ASN A 124 -21.71 4.27 32.57
CA ASN A 124 -23.13 4.53 32.31
C ASN A 124 -24.02 3.27 32.35
N SER A 125 -23.44 2.08 32.13
CA SER A 125 -24.15 0.80 32.06
C SER A 125 -24.21 0.07 33.40
N ILE A 126 -23.06 -0.15 34.05
CA ILE A 126 -22.97 -0.91 35.30
C ILE A 126 -23.70 -0.18 36.44
N ALA A 127 -23.71 1.16 36.43
CA ALA A 127 -24.38 1.96 37.46
C ALA A 127 -25.92 1.93 37.40
N ARG A 128 -26.55 1.27 36.42
CA ARG A 128 -28.01 1.36 36.18
C ARG A 128 -28.75 0.02 36.28
N ASP A 129 -28.28 -1.04 35.61
CA ASP A 129 -28.85 -2.40 35.76
C ASP A 129 -27.83 -3.48 35.33
N PRO A 130 -27.15 -4.15 36.29
CA PRO A 130 -26.20 -5.23 35.99
C PRO A 130 -26.79 -6.48 35.31
N ASN A 131 -28.10 -6.73 35.45
CA ASN A 131 -28.76 -7.93 34.92
C ASN A 131 -29.24 -7.73 33.48
N SER A 132 -29.60 -6.50 33.10
CA SER A 132 -30.06 -6.16 31.74
C SER A 132 -29.08 -6.52 30.60
N PHE A 133 -27.80 -6.70 30.94
CA PHE A 133 -26.68 -6.47 30.03
C PHE A 133 -25.83 -7.74 29.78
N GLN A 134 -26.24 -8.88 30.34
CA GLN A 134 -25.36 -10.01 30.65
C GLN A 134 -24.82 -10.81 29.45
N SER A 135 -25.39 -10.63 28.25
CA SER A 135 -24.95 -11.26 26.98
C SER A 135 -24.19 -10.32 26.04
N VAL A 136 -23.83 -9.15 26.56
CA VAL A 136 -23.08 -8.08 25.86
C VAL A 136 -21.94 -7.56 26.74
N LEU A 137 -22.08 -7.62 28.06
CA LEU A 137 -21.03 -7.28 29.02
C LEU A 137 -19.74 -8.07 28.81
N ASP A 138 -19.80 -9.35 28.45
CA ASP A 138 -18.60 -10.17 28.26
C ASP A 138 -17.76 -9.69 27.08
N ILE A 139 -18.41 -9.26 25.98
CA ILE A 139 -17.75 -8.66 24.81
C ILE A 139 -17.14 -7.31 25.18
N VAL A 140 -17.91 -6.41 25.83
CA VAL A 140 -17.46 -5.04 26.12
C VAL A 140 -16.42 -4.98 27.24
N LEU A 141 -16.62 -5.72 28.33
CA LEU A 141 -15.66 -5.80 29.44
C LEU A 141 -14.43 -6.63 29.06
N GLY A 142 -14.60 -7.72 28.30
CA GLY A 142 -13.49 -8.51 27.80
C GLY A 142 -12.63 -7.70 26.83
N ALA A 143 -13.23 -6.92 25.93
CA ALA A 143 -12.51 -5.97 25.10
C ALA A 143 -11.78 -4.89 25.92
N ALA A 144 -12.43 -4.33 26.95
CA ALA A 144 -11.82 -3.37 27.84
C ALA A 144 -10.60 -3.95 28.59
N GLU A 145 -10.69 -5.19 29.09
CA GLU A 145 -9.58 -5.91 29.72
C GLU A 145 -8.43 -6.16 28.73
N LEU A 146 -8.74 -6.64 27.51
CA LEU A 146 -7.76 -6.84 26.44
C LEU A 146 -7.07 -5.54 26.01
N GLY A 147 -7.81 -4.42 26.01
CA GLY A 147 -7.33 -3.07 25.79
C GLY A 147 -6.58 -2.43 26.98
N GLY A 148 -6.34 -3.17 28.06
CA GLY A 148 -5.57 -2.74 29.22
C GLY A 148 -6.33 -1.88 30.24
N LEU A 149 -7.66 -1.78 30.12
CA LEU A 149 -8.51 -1.12 31.10
C LEU A 149 -8.81 -2.05 32.28
N LYS A 150 -9.02 -1.47 33.46
CA LYS A 150 -9.33 -2.20 34.70
C LYS A 150 -10.69 -1.75 35.25
N PRO A 151 -11.80 -2.14 34.59
CA PRO A 151 -13.13 -1.73 35.01
C PRO A 151 -13.50 -2.30 36.39
N LYS A 152 -14.23 -1.52 37.20
CA LYS A 152 -14.77 -2.00 38.48
C LYS A 152 -16.02 -2.85 38.21
N ILE A 153 -15.83 -4.16 38.19
CA ILE A 153 -16.89 -5.15 37.93
C ILE A 153 -17.28 -5.87 39.23
N SER A 154 -18.51 -6.37 39.32
CA SER A 154 -18.99 -7.12 40.48
C SER A 154 -18.41 -8.54 40.50
N ALA A 155 -18.31 -9.14 41.69
CA ALA A 155 -17.77 -10.49 41.88
C ALA A 155 -18.48 -11.57 41.04
N ASN A 156 -19.77 -11.37 40.75
CA ASN A 156 -20.57 -12.29 39.93
C ASN A 156 -20.29 -12.16 38.42
N LEU A 157 -19.75 -11.02 37.96
CA LEU A 157 -19.44 -10.79 36.54
C LEU A 157 -18.01 -11.19 36.18
N ALA A 158 -17.05 -11.06 37.10
CA ALA A 158 -15.64 -11.34 36.81
C ALA A 158 -15.39 -12.75 36.19
N PRO A 159 -15.97 -13.86 36.70
CA PRO A 159 -15.76 -15.19 36.11
C PRO A 159 -16.34 -15.36 34.70
N LEU A 160 -17.31 -14.52 34.30
CA LEU A 160 -17.89 -14.53 32.95
C LEU A 160 -17.00 -13.76 31.97
N VAL A 161 -16.44 -12.64 32.40
CA VAL A 161 -15.51 -11.83 31.59
C VAL A 161 -14.22 -12.61 31.33
N SER A 162 -13.58 -13.15 32.37
CA SER A 162 -12.35 -13.93 32.23
C SER A 162 -12.54 -15.13 31.31
N ARG A 163 -13.68 -15.84 31.40
CA ARG A 163 -13.99 -16.95 30.48
C ARG A 163 -14.13 -16.49 29.03
N SER A 164 -14.84 -15.40 28.74
CA SER A 164 -14.99 -14.92 27.35
C SER A 164 -13.66 -14.41 26.77
N VAL A 165 -12.75 -13.92 27.61
CA VAL A 165 -11.36 -13.57 27.27
C VAL A 165 -10.50 -14.82 27.01
N GLU A 166 -10.62 -15.86 27.84
CA GLU A 166 -9.94 -17.15 27.67
C GLU A 166 -10.42 -17.87 26.39
N GLU A 167 -11.73 -17.96 26.17
CA GLU A 167 -12.33 -18.51 24.95
C GLU A 167 -11.90 -17.75 23.69
N PHE A 168 -11.77 -16.42 23.76
CA PHE A 168 -11.25 -15.61 22.65
C PHE A 168 -9.75 -15.89 22.38
N ARG A 169 -8.93 -15.97 23.42
CA ARG A 169 -7.49 -16.31 23.31
C ARG A 169 -7.23 -17.75 22.87
N ALA A 170 -8.19 -18.65 23.10
CA ALA A 170 -8.15 -20.03 22.61
C ALA A 170 -8.44 -20.18 21.10
N ASP A 171 -8.84 -19.10 20.40
CA ASP A 171 -8.93 -19.05 18.94
C ASP A 171 -7.81 -18.14 18.36
N PRO A 172 -6.67 -18.71 17.91
CA PRO A 172 -5.59 -17.94 17.30
C PRO A 172 -5.98 -17.21 16.00
N LEU A 173 -7.05 -17.63 15.32
CA LEU A 173 -7.54 -17.01 14.08
C LEU A 173 -8.27 -15.69 14.39
N GLN A 174 -8.79 -15.52 15.61
CA GLN A 174 -9.32 -14.24 16.09
C GLN A 174 -8.29 -13.41 16.86
N SER A 175 -7.50 -14.04 17.73
CA SER A 175 -6.74 -13.37 18.80
C SER A 175 -5.23 -13.19 18.57
N LYS A 176 -4.58 -14.00 17.71
CA LYS A 176 -3.13 -13.90 17.48
C LYS A 176 -2.80 -12.64 16.68
N ALA A 177 -2.09 -11.70 17.30
CA ALA A 177 -1.62 -10.49 16.63
C ALA A 177 -0.64 -10.83 15.50
N ILE A 178 -0.73 -10.07 14.40
CA ILE A 178 0.02 -10.28 13.17
C ILE A 178 0.40 -8.91 12.55
N GLY A 179 1.46 -8.86 11.74
CA GLY A 179 1.89 -7.64 11.06
C GLY A 179 2.49 -6.61 12.01
N PHE A 180 2.20 -5.32 11.80
CA PHE A 180 2.68 -4.25 12.69
C PHE A 180 2.11 -4.35 14.11
N TYR A 181 1.01 -5.09 14.33
CA TYR A 181 0.45 -5.27 15.67
C TYR A 181 1.35 -6.06 16.63
N THR A 182 2.40 -6.73 16.13
CA THR A 182 3.39 -7.41 16.99
C THR A 182 4.56 -6.48 17.40
N TRP A 183 4.53 -5.19 17.06
CA TRP A 183 5.63 -4.25 17.36
C TRP A 183 5.61 -3.72 18.80
N SER A 184 4.45 -3.72 19.48
CA SER A 184 4.36 -3.34 20.88
C SER A 184 3.16 -4.00 21.56
N ARG A 185 3.19 -4.09 22.90
CA ARG A 185 2.09 -4.65 23.69
C ARG A 185 0.82 -3.80 23.59
N GLU A 186 0.96 -2.49 23.42
CA GLU A 186 -0.16 -1.57 23.20
C GLU A 186 -0.87 -1.87 21.88
N LEU A 187 -0.11 -2.16 20.81
CA LEU A 187 -0.68 -2.54 19.51
C LEU A 187 -1.31 -3.95 19.56
N GLU A 188 -0.67 -4.91 20.24
CA GLU A 188 -1.27 -6.24 20.49
C GLU A 188 -2.58 -6.13 21.28
N SER A 189 -2.62 -5.29 22.32
CA SER A 189 -3.84 -4.99 23.09
C SER A 189 -4.94 -4.33 22.24
N ILE A 190 -4.59 -3.39 21.37
CA ILE A 190 -5.56 -2.77 20.43
C ILE A 190 -6.10 -3.83 19.47
N PHE A 191 -5.26 -4.70 18.91
CA PHE A 191 -5.69 -5.80 18.05
C PHE A 191 -6.67 -6.72 18.79
N GLN A 192 -6.31 -7.20 19.98
CA GLN A 192 -7.16 -8.11 20.75
C GLN A 192 -8.49 -7.44 21.18
N GLN A 193 -8.47 -6.19 21.63
CA GLN A 193 -9.67 -5.39 21.96
C GLN A 193 -10.62 -5.29 20.76
N ASP A 194 -10.13 -4.84 19.61
CA ASP A 194 -10.98 -4.57 18.45
C ASP A 194 -11.48 -5.85 17.79
N ARG A 195 -10.69 -6.93 17.81
CA ARG A 195 -11.13 -8.27 17.37
C ARG A 195 -12.19 -8.87 18.31
N MET A 196 -12.16 -8.56 19.61
CA MET A 196 -13.24 -8.89 20.54
C MET A 196 -14.53 -8.10 20.22
N LEU A 197 -14.42 -6.80 19.92
CA LEU A 197 -15.55 -5.93 19.55
C LEU A 197 -16.14 -6.21 18.15
N GLN A 198 -15.46 -7.04 17.34
CA GLN A 198 -15.95 -7.63 16.09
C GLN A 198 -16.81 -8.90 16.29
N LYS A 199 -16.96 -9.42 17.52
CA LYS A 199 -17.91 -10.49 17.84
C LYS A 199 -19.36 -10.02 17.65
N GLU A 200 -20.25 -10.96 17.35
CA GLU A 200 -21.69 -10.69 17.24
C GLU A 200 -22.28 -10.35 18.62
N LEU A 201 -22.92 -9.19 18.74
CA LEU A 201 -23.70 -8.82 19.91
C LEU A 201 -24.99 -9.64 19.97
N ARG A 202 -25.32 -10.16 21.15
CA ARG A 202 -26.45 -11.07 21.36
C ARG A 202 -27.29 -10.62 22.56
N GLY A 203 -28.57 -10.96 22.53
CA GLY A 203 -29.52 -10.63 23.59
C GLY A 203 -30.09 -9.21 23.46
N LYS A 204 -31.41 -9.14 23.24
CA LYS A 204 -32.15 -7.88 23.02
C LYS A 204 -31.89 -6.85 24.13
N ALA A 205 -31.97 -7.25 25.40
CA ALA A 205 -31.81 -6.35 26.54
C ALA A 205 -30.42 -5.67 26.59
N GLY A 206 -29.34 -6.40 26.33
CA GLY A 206 -27.99 -5.85 26.31
C GLY A 206 -27.75 -4.90 25.13
N ILE A 207 -28.31 -5.22 23.95
CA ILE A 207 -28.25 -4.32 22.79
C ILE A 207 -29.10 -3.05 23.02
N GLU A 208 -30.28 -3.18 23.64
CA GLU A 208 -31.06 -2.01 24.07
C GLU A 208 -30.28 -1.15 25.07
N ALA A 209 -29.62 -1.76 26.04
CA ALA A 209 -28.91 -1.05 27.09
C ALA A 209 -27.65 -0.34 26.56
N LEU A 210 -26.92 -0.94 25.61
CA LEU A 210 -25.87 -0.25 24.83
C LEU A 210 -26.40 1.01 24.13
N VAL A 211 -27.47 0.86 23.33
CA VAL A 211 -28.03 1.96 22.54
C VAL A 211 -28.56 3.07 23.46
N LYS A 212 -29.16 2.72 24.60
CA LYS A 212 -29.57 3.68 25.64
C LYS A 212 -28.36 4.38 26.28
N ALA A 213 -27.28 3.67 26.60
CA ALA A 213 -26.08 4.25 27.19
C ALA A 213 -25.39 5.24 26.24
N ILE A 214 -25.19 4.86 24.97
CA ILE A 214 -24.58 5.71 23.94
C ILE A 214 -25.49 6.91 23.62
N ARG A 215 -26.81 6.71 23.45
CA ARG A 215 -27.73 7.81 23.13
C ARG A 215 -27.82 8.89 24.21
N ASN A 216 -27.62 8.53 25.48
CA ASN A 216 -27.73 9.45 26.61
C ASN A 216 -26.43 10.23 26.92
N ASP A 217 -25.34 9.97 26.18
CA ASP A 217 -24.04 10.65 26.34
C ASP A 217 -23.53 11.09 24.96
N GLY A 218 -23.70 12.37 24.65
CA GLY A 218 -23.41 12.92 23.31
C GLY A 218 -21.96 12.82 22.88
N GLU A 219 -21.02 12.80 23.83
CA GLU A 219 -19.58 12.72 23.57
C GLU A 219 -19.14 11.25 23.37
N LEU A 220 -19.70 10.33 24.16
CA LEU A 220 -19.61 8.88 23.91
C LEU A 220 -20.14 8.54 22.51
N ARG A 221 -21.30 9.10 22.13
CA ARG A 221 -21.88 8.94 20.80
C ARG A 221 -21.01 9.51 19.69
N ALA A 222 -20.58 10.78 19.82
CA ALA A 222 -19.74 11.42 18.81
C ALA A 222 -18.41 10.66 18.60
N THR A 223 -17.79 10.16 19.68
CA THR A 223 -16.55 9.38 19.60
C THR A 223 -16.78 7.99 18.99
N TYR A 224 -17.89 7.32 19.29
CA TYR A 224 -18.28 6.06 18.66
C TYR A 224 -18.57 6.22 17.16
N GLU A 225 -19.38 7.20 16.79
CA GLU A 225 -19.75 7.49 15.40
C GLU A 225 -18.53 7.95 14.58
N GLY A 226 -17.67 8.78 15.17
CA GLY A 226 -16.40 9.22 14.58
C GLY A 226 -15.39 8.09 14.40
N TYR A 227 -15.27 7.16 15.35
CA TYR A 227 -14.39 5.99 15.18
C TYR A 227 -14.83 5.11 13.99
N LEU A 228 -16.13 4.86 13.87
CA LEU A 228 -16.67 4.09 12.74
C LEU A 228 -16.56 4.84 11.40
N ALA A 229 -16.55 6.17 11.40
CA ALA A 229 -16.24 6.97 10.22
C ALA A 229 -14.75 6.86 9.83
N LEU A 230 -13.83 7.01 10.80
CA LEU A 230 -12.39 6.85 10.60
C LEU A 230 -12.04 5.48 10.01
N ILE A 231 -12.48 4.38 10.63
CA ILE A 231 -12.20 3.02 10.12
C ILE A 231 -12.86 2.79 8.75
N GLY A 232 -14.06 3.35 8.54
CA GLY A 232 -14.74 3.38 7.24
C GLY A 232 -13.91 4.04 6.14
N LYS A 233 -13.08 5.04 6.47
CA LYS A 233 -12.24 5.80 5.54
C LYS A 233 -10.78 5.34 5.48
N LEU A 234 -10.23 4.72 6.51
CA LEU A 234 -8.90 4.09 6.47
C LEU A 234 -8.94 2.75 5.73
N THR A 235 -9.86 1.86 6.12
CA THR A 235 -10.06 0.61 5.38
C THR A 235 -11.15 0.81 4.34
N ASN A 236 -12.43 0.62 4.70
CA ASN A 236 -13.55 0.64 3.76
C ASN A 236 -14.90 0.62 4.49
N PRO A 237 -16.03 0.83 3.78
CA PRO A 237 -17.38 0.64 4.31
C PRO A 237 -17.56 -0.68 5.08
N LEU A 238 -18.35 -0.62 6.16
CA LEU A 238 -18.54 -1.72 7.10
C LEU A 238 -19.52 -2.76 6.54
N VAL A 239 -19.19 -4.06 6.60
CA VAL A 239 -19.99 -5.13 5.96
C VAL A 239 -21.01 -5.80 6.89
N LYS A 240 -21.21 -5.27 8.11
CA LYS A 240 -22.24 -5.75 9.05
C LYS A 240 -22.87 -4.57 9.81
N PRO A 241 -24.12 -4.69 10.31
CA PRO A 241 -24.78 -3.61 11.05
C PRO A 241 -24.06 -3.23 12.36
N ASP A 242 -23.66 -1.97 12.46
CA ASP A 242 -23.29 -1.30 13.71
C ASP A 242 -24.51 -0.67 14.41
N LEU A 243 -24.30 0.00 15.55
CA LEU A 243 -25.40 0.55 16.36
C LEU A 243 -26.02 1.86 15.83
N ARG A 244 -25.43 2.52 14.82
CA ARG A 244 -25.88 3.84 14.33
C ARG A 244 -27.32 3.85 13.77
N PRO A 245 -27.79 2.83 13.03
CA PRO A 245 -29.20 2.75 12.63
C PRO A 245 -30.16 2.63 13.82
N LEU A 246 -29.75 1.95 14.90
CA LEU A 246 -30.55 1.85 16.12
C LEU A 246 -30.57 3.17 16.91
N LEU A 247 -29.44 3.88 16.97
CA LEU A 247 -29.36 5.23 17.56
C LEU A 247 -30.29 6.20 16.82
N LEU A 248 -30.24 6.23 15.49
CA LEU A 248 -31.10 7.07 14.65
C LEU A 248 -32.60 6.69 14.74
N ALA A 249 -32.92 5.41 14.97
CA ALA A 249 -34.28 4.97 15.25
C ALA A 249 -34.75 5.38 16.66
N ALA A 250 -33.87 5.28 17.66
CA ALA A 250 -34.14 5.66 19.03
C ALA A 250 -34.38 7.16 19.20
N ASP A 251 -33.69 8.00 18.41
CA ASP A 251 -33.95 9.44 18.33
C ASP A 251 -35.36 9.77 17.82
N LYS A 252 -35.95 8.89 16.99
CA LYS A 252 -37.31 9.01 16.46
C LYS A 252 -38.38 8.41 17.39
N GLY A 253 -38.01 8.00 18.61
CA GLY A 253 -38.93 7.66 19.69
C GLY A 253 -39.62 6.29 19.61
N LYS A 254 -39.56 5.58 18.48
CA LYS A 254 -40.03 4.19 18.34
C LYS A 254 -38.96 3.32 17.68
N TRP A 255 -38.43 2.38 18.46
CA TRP A 255 -37.40 1.43 18.06
C TRP A 255 -37.48 0.18 18.95
N GLU A 256 -36.88 -0.90 18.47
CA GLU A 256 -36.73 -2.15 19.20
C GLU A 256 -35.33 -2.72 18.84
N ALA A 257 -34.59 -3.25 19.82
CA ALA A 257 -33.33 -3.92 19.49
C ALA A 257 -33.59 -5.36 18.99
N PRO A 258 -32.85 -5.82 17.97
CA PRO A 258 -32.88 -7.22 17.59
C PRO A 258 -32.21 -8.10 18.65
N SER A 259 -32.44 -9.41 18.60
CA SER A 259 -31.82 -10.38 19.52
C SER A 259 -30.40 -10.79 19.15
N ARG A 260 -29.94 -10.50 17.92
CA ARG A 260 -28.62 -10.83 17.36
C ARG A 260 -28.33 -10.00 16.10
N GLY A 261 -27.21 -10.25 15.41
CA GLY A 261 -26.87 -9.66 14.12
C GLY A 261 -26.30 -8.24 14.15
N MET A 262 -26.15 -7.65 15.35
CA MET A 262 -25.51 -6.36 15.57
C MET A 262 -24.04 -6.55 15.97
N TYR A 263 -23.21 -5.54 15.71
CA TYR A 263 -21.78 -5.54 16.00
C TYR A 263 -21.38 -4.21 16.65
N PHE A 264 -20.41 -4.22 17.58
CA PHE A 264 -19.95 -2.97 18.18
C PHE A 264 -19.02 -2.22 17.22
N PHE A 265 -17.94 -2.90 16.80
CA PHE A 265 -17.08 -2.51 15.70
C PHE A 265 -17.16 -3.59 14.60
N PRO A 266 -18.05 -3.50 13.60
CA PRO A 266 -18.08 -4.46 12.50
C PRO A 266 -16.82 -4.37 11.61
N PRO A 267 -16.45 -5.44 10.90
CA PRO A 267 -15.34 -5.41 9.95
C PRO A 267 -15.68 -4.59 8.68
N SER A 268 -14.66 -4.03 8.06
CA SER A 268 -14.72 -3.35 6.75
C SER A 268 -14.70 -4.31 5.56
N MET A 269 -15.16 -3.81 4.40
CA MET A 269 -15.16 -4.52 3.11
C MET A 269 -13.76 -4.68 2.52
N ALA A 270 -13.56 -5.77 1.77
CA ALA A 270 -12.39 -5.98 0.92
C ALA A 270 -12.81 -6.73 -0.35
N HIS A 271 -12.30 -6.33 -1.52
CA HIS A 271 -12.73 -6.88 -2.81
C HIS A 271 -12.57 -8.41 -2.91
N GLU A 272 -11.56 -8.96 -2.25
CA GLU A 272 -11.19 -10.38 -2.31
C GLU A 272 -12.18 -11.22 -1.49
N THR A 273 -12.60 -10.69 -0.33
CA THR A 273 -13.63 -11.28 0.52
C THR A 273 -15.00 -11.29 -0.15
N GLU A 274 -15.40 -10.18 -0.81
CA GLU A 274 -16.66 -10.15 -1.57
C GLU A 274 -16.60 -11.04 -2.82
N LEU A 275 -15.43 -11.17 -3.46
CA LEU A 275 -15.25 -12.11 -4.56
C LEU A 275 -15.40 -13.58 -4.10
N ILE A 276 -14.78 -13.98 -2.98
CA ILE A 276 -14.95 -15.34 -2.41
C ILE A 276 -16.41 -15.61 -2.05
N LYS A 277 -17.09 -14.67 -1.39
CA LYS A 277 -18.52 -14.79 -1.05
C LYS A 277 -19.39 -14.98 -2.29
N LYS A 278 -19.11 -14.23 -3.37
CA LYS A 278 -19.84 -14.29 -4.64
C LYS A 278 -19.55 -15.57 -5.43
N LEU A 279 -18.32 -16.08 -5.39
CA LEU A 279 -17.92 -17.31 -6.08
C LEU A 279 -18.42 -18.56 -5.36
N PHE A 280 -18.24 -18.65 -4.05
CA PHE A 280 -18.47 -19.88 -3.30
C PHE A 280 -19.60 -19.71 -2.28
N GLY A 281 -19.47 -18.76 -1.36
CA GLY A 281 -20.46 -18.55 -0.28
C GLY A 281 -20.57 -19.79 0.60
N ASN A 282 -21.63 -20.58 0.41
CA ASN A 282 -21.86 -21.85 1.12
C ASN A 282 -21.50 -23.10 0.26
N ARG A 283 -20.88 -22.91 -0.92
CA ARG A 283 -20.47 -24.01 -1.81
C ARG A 283 -19.01 -24.44 -1.53
N PRO A 284 -18.65 -25.73 -1.74
CA PRO A 284 -17.27 -26.19 -1.65
C PRO A 284 -16.31 -25.38 -2.55
N ILE A 285 -15.08 -25.18 -2.07
CA ILE A 285 -14.02 -24.51 -2.83
C ILE A 285 -13.28 -25.56 -3.67
N PRO A 286 -13.17 -25.40 -5.00
CA PRO A 286 -12.45 -26.34 -5.87
C PRO A 286 -11.01 -26.56 -5.45
N GLU A 287 -10.51 -27.77 -5.71
CA GLU A 287 -9.08 -28.05 -5.61
C GLU A 287 -8.28 -27.20 -6.61
N GLY A 288 -7.06 -26.82 -6.25
CA GLY A 288 -6.21 -25.95 -7.06
C GLY A 288 -6.67 -24.48 -7.17
N PHE A 289 -7.78 -24.06 -6.56
CA PHE A 289 -8.25 -22.67 -6.64
C PHE A 289 -7.18 -21.68 -6.15
N ASN A 290 -6.93 -20.65 -6.95
CA ASN A 290 -6.08 -19.50 -6.65
C ASN A 290 -6.92 -18.20 -6.74
N LEU A 291 -6.93 -17.40 -5.67
CA LEU A 291 -7.76 -16.20 -5.61
C LEU A 291 -7.19 -15.05 -6.44
N ALA A 292 -5.88 -14.83 -6.37
CA ALA A 292 -5.23 -13.72 -7.07
C ALA A 292 -5.34 -13.85 -8.60
N GLU A 293 -5.29 -15.08 -9.13
CA GLU A 293 -5.48 -15.34 -10.56
C GLU A 293 -6.93 -15.15 -11.02
N GLU A 294 -7.93 -15.52 -10.22
CA GLU A 294 -9.34 -15.23 -10.52
C GLU A 294 -9.64 -13.73 -10.41
N MET A 295 -8.97 -12.97 -9.54
CA MET A 295 -9.02 -11.51 -9.53
C MET A 295 -8.43 -10.91 -10.82
N ILE A 296 -7.20 -11.27 -11.19
CA ILE A 296 -6.53 -10.83 -12.42
C ILE A 296 -7.43 -11.06 -13.65
N LYS A 297 -7.98 -12.27 -13.77
CA LYS A 297 -8.91 -12.67 -14.83
C LYS A 297 -10.16 -11.79 -14.88
N ARG A 298 -10.71 -11.40 -13.73
CA ARG A 298 -11.89 -10.51 -13.65
C ARG A 298 -11.58 -9.06 -13.93
N ILE A 299 -10.45 -8.54 -13.47
CA ILE A 299 -9.97 -7.18 -13.77
C ILE A 299 -9.74 -7.02 -15.28
N ARG A 300 -9.04 -7.98 -15.92
CA ARG A 300 -8.78 -7.97 -17.37
C ARG A 300 -10.06 -7.91 -18.21
N ARG A 301 -11.12 -8.58 -17.77
CA ARG A 301 -12.45 -8.60 -18.38
C ARG A 301 -13.37 -7.42 -17.99
N GLY A 302 -13.00 -6.61 -17.00
CA GLY A 302 -13.86 -5.57 -16.44
C GLY A 302 -14.99 -6.09 -15.54
N GLU A 303 -14.99 -7.38 -15.19
CA GLU A 303 -15.93 -8.02 -14.24
C GLU A 303 -15.67 -7.58 -12.78
N LEU A 304 -14.46 -7.10 -12.49
CA LEU A 304 -14.06 -6.47 -11.23
C LEU A 304 -13.40 -5.12 -11.56
N LYS A 305 -13.99 -4.02 -11.07
CA LYS A 305 -13.43 -2.67 -11.19
C LYS A 305 -12.76 -2.31 -9.88
N LEU A 306 -11.57 -1.71 -9.96
CA LEU A 306 -10.82 -1.26 -8.77
C LEU A 306 -10.94 0.24 -8.51
N THR A 307 -11.60 1.00 -9.39
CA THR A 307 -11.76 2.46 -9.24
C THR A 307 -12.53 2.83 -7.96
N PRO A 308 -12.00 3.68 -7.07
CA PRO A 308 -12.67 4.06 -5.83
C PRO A 308 -13.97 4.82 -6.07
N THR A 309 -14.87 4.73 -5.10
CA THR A 309 -16.15 5.46 -5.04
C THR A 309 -16.07 6.59 -4.01
N LYS A 310 -17.18 7.29 -3.74
CA LYS A 310 -17.21 8.30 -2.64
C LYS A 310 -17.23 7.63 -1.27
N GLU A 311 -17.67 6.38 -1.23
CA GLU A 311 -17.86 5.55 -0.06
C GLU A 311 -16.56 4.83 0.34
N SER A 312 -15.70 4.51 -0.64
CA SER A 312 -14.40 3.88 -0.49
C SER A 312 -13.49 4.53 0.58
N GLY A 313 -12.64 3.70 1.18
CA GLY A 313 -11.52 4.11 2.04
C GLY A 313 -10.17 3.99 1.35
N TRP A 314 -9.09 4.30 2.07
CA TRP A 314 -7.72 4.36 1.55
C TRP A 314 -7.24 3.04 0.94
N TYR A 315 -7.73 1.91 1.46
CA TYR A 315 -7.52 0.57 0.92
C TYR A 315 -7.88 0.44 -0.58
N ASP A 316 -9.03 0.97 -0.99
CA ASP A 316 -9.44 0.94 -2.40
C ASP A 316 -8.54 1.83 -3.25
N HIS A 317 -8.15 3.02 -2.75
CA HIS A 317 -7.21 3.91 -3.44
C HIS A 317 -5.83 3.25 -3.64
N GLN A 318 -5.34 2.52 -2.63
CA GLN A 318 -4.10 1.74 -2.74
C GLN A 318 -4.24 0.58 -3.74
N THR A 319 -5.37 -0.15 -3.72
CA THR A 319 -5.62 -1.30 -4.61
C THR A 319 -5.82 -0.86 -6.06
N TRP A 320 -6.50 0.27 -6.27
CA TRP A 320 -6.66 0.94 -7.57
C TRP A 320 -5.33 1.36 -8.19
N ALA A 321 -4.35 1.73 -7.38
CA ALA A 321 -3.02 2.04 -7.87
C ALA A 321 -2.34 0.83 -8.56
N LEU A 322 -2.79 -0.40 -8.27
CA LEU A 322 -2.19 -1.64 -8.76
C LEU A 322 -2.82 -2.14 -10.08
N GLU A 323 -3.94 -1.55 -10.51
CA GLU A 323 -4.61 -1.85 -11.79
C GLU A 323 -3.69 -1.73 -13.04
N PRO A 324 -2.77 -0.75 -13.15
CA PRO A 324 -1.78 -0.65 -14.24
C PRO A 324 -0.88 -1.89 -14.41
N LEU A 325 -0.72 -2.70 -13.36
CA LEU A 325 0.12 -3.89 -13.35
C LEU A 325 -0.62 -5.07 -14.02
N VAL A 326 -1.96 -5.06 -13.96
CA VAL A 326 -2.83 -6.11 -14.51
C VAL A 326 -3.19 -5.87 -15.98
N ILE A 327 -3.40 -4.59 -16.33
CA ILE A 327 -3.85 -4.12 -17.65
C ILE A 327 -3.02 -2.90 -18.13
N PRO A 328 -1.67 -3.01 -18.19
CA PRO A 328 -0.80 -1.90 -18.62
C PRO A 328 -1.14 -1.38 -20.02
N GLU A 329 -1.63 -2.26 -20.91
CA GLU A 329 -2.01 -1.94 -22.28
C GLU A 329 -3.21 -0.98 -22.38
N LYS A 330 -3.94 -0.77 -21.28
CA LYS A 330 -5.09 0.16 -21.18
C LYS A 330 -4.73 1.49 -20.51
N MET A 331 -3.50 1.65 -20.03
CA MET A 331 -3.03 2.88 -19.38
C MET A 331 -2.45 3.87 -20.42
N PRO A 332 -2.37 5.17 -20.11
CA PRO A 332 -1.78 6.17 -21.02
C PRO A 332 -0.37 5.81 -21.48
N GLU A 333 0.47 5.30 -20.59
CA GLU A 333 1.83 4.82 -20.88
C GLU A 333 1.87 3.62 -21.85
N GLY A 334 0.79 2.84 -21.96
CA GLY A 334 0.71 1.68 -22.86
C GLY A 334 0.86 2.01 -24.35
N LYS A 335 0.74 3.28 -24.74
CA LYS A 335 1.03 3.77 -26.11
C LYS A 335 2.52 3.96 -26.38
N HIS A 336 3.32 4.15 -25.34
CA HIS A 336 4.77 4.37 -25.39
C HIS A 336 5.55 3.09 -25.06
N LEU A 337 4.86 1.96 -24.89
CA LEU A 337 5.44 0.71 -24.37
C LEU A 337 5.06 -0.51 -25.20
N LYS A 338 6.07 -1.28 -25.62
CA LYS A 338 5.94 -2.61 -26.19
C LYS A 338 6.36 -3.64 -25.14
N LEU A 339 5.39 -4.19 -24.42
CA LEU A 339 5.63 -5.18 -23.37
C LEU A 339 5.58 -6.60 -23.96
N GLU A 340 6.61 -7.41 -23.70
CA GLU A 340 6.58 -8.83 -24.05
C GLU A 340 5.74 -9.66 -23.07
N GLU A 341 5.37 -10.88 -23.46
CA GLU A 341 4.61 -11.79 -22.59
C GLU A 341 5.38 -12.11 -21.30
N THR A 342 6.70 -12.26 -21.36
CA THR A 342 7.52 -12.48 -20.16
C THR A 342 7.47 -11.27 -19.22
N TYR A 343 7.60 -10.04 -19.72
CA TYR A 343 7.45 -8.84 -18.88
C TYR A 343 6.02 -8.74 -18.34
N THR A 344 5.00 -9.03 -19.16
CA THR A 344 3.59 -9.00 -18.77
C THR A 344 3.23 -10.04 -17.71
N LYS A 345 3.77 -11.27 -17.78
CA LYS A 345 3.60 -12.29 -16.74
C LYS A 345 4.25 -11.84 -15.44
N GLN A 346 5.42 -11.22 -15.54
CA GLN A 346 6.12 -10.70 -14.39
C GLN A 346 5.42 -9.45 -13.80
N LEU A 347 4.71 -8.64 -14.61
CA LEU A 347 3.76 -7.63 -14.13
C LEU A 347 2.52 -8.22 -13.42
N LEU A 348 2.20 -9.51 -13.65
CA LEU A 348 1.15 -10.21 -12.90
C LEU A 348 1.65 -10.82 -11.60
N GLU A 349 2.90 -11.29 -11.54
CA GLU A 349 3.56 -11.56 -10.26
C GLU A 349 3.78 -10.23 -9.50
N LEU A 350 3.97 -9.10 -10.21
CA LEU A 350 3.86 -7.72 -9.72
C LEU A 350 2.43 -7.27 -9.39
N PHE A 351 1.40 -8.09 -9.58
CA PHE A 351 0.05 -7.79 -9.11
C PHE A 351 -0.42 -8.73 -8.01
N LYS A 352 -0.35 -10.06 -8.23
CA LYS A 352 -0.36 -11.08 -7.15
C LYS A 352 0.54 -10.62 -6.01
N GLY A 353 1.61 -9.97 -6.43
CA GLY A 353 2.39 -9.05 -5.69
C GLY A 353 2.59 -7.65 -6.28
N ILE A 354 1.68 -6.69 -6.30
CA ILE A 354 1.71 -5.68 -5.23
C ILE A 354 0.62 -5.98 -4.19
N ILE A 355 0.04 -7.18 -4.32
CA ILE A 355 -0.88 -7.86 -3.42
C ILE A 355 -0.22 -9.00 -2.56
N ALA A 356 1.15 -9.08 -2.35
CA ALA A 356 2.10 -9.60 -1.23
C ALA A 356 2.58 -8.92 0.24
N LEU A 357 2.82 -7.68 0.94
CA LEU A 357 2.90 -6.07 1.04
C LEU A 357 1.75 -5.01 1.21
N THR A 358 1.27 -4.27 0.20
CA THR A 358 0.43 -3.04 0.30
C THR A 358 -0.72 -3.21 1.26
N ARG A 359 -1.45 -4.25 0.95
CA ARG A 359 -2.66 -4.64 1.60
C ARG A 359 -2.21 -5.16 3.01
N GLU A 360 -0.91 -5.50 3.25
CA GLU A 360 -0.25 -6.00 4.49
C GLU A 360 -0.03 -4.92 5.53
N THR A 361 -0.09 -3.70 5.05
CA THR A 361 -0.33 -2.54 5.89
C THR A 361 -1.72 -2.52 6.51
N HIS A 362 -2.69 -3.14 5.85
CA HIS A 362 -4.01 -3.44 6.41
C HIS A 362 -4.09 -4.94 6.81
N ILE A 363 -2.92 -5.52 7.14
CA ILE A 363 -2.52 -6.94 7.12
C ILE A 363 -3.21 -7.90 6.11
N LYS A 364 -2.89 -7.70 4.79
CA LYS A 364 -3.29 -8.33 3.50
C LYS A 364 -2.43 -8.18 2.12
N GLN A 365 -1.12 -7.79 1.92
CA GLN A 365 -0.08 -8.15 0.82
C GLN A 365 0.52 -7.11 -0.48
N LEU A 366 1.74 -6.78 -1.33
CA LEU A 366 3.35 -7.00 -1.91
C LEU A 366 4.05 -7.35 -3.41
N GLU A 367 5.01 -6.58 -4.13
CA GLU A 367 6.44 -6.91 -4.82
C GLU A 367 6.98 -7.25 -6.42
N ILE A 368 8.31 -7.21 -6.96
CA ILE A 368 9.15 -7.11 -8.35
C ILE A 368 10.47 -8.02 -9.19
N PRO A 369 11.17 -9.34 -9.35
CA PRO A 369 12.62 -9.60 -9.92
C PRO A 369 13.30 -10.82 -10.83
N ALA A 370 14.68 -10.79 -11.06
CA ALA A 370 15.93 -11.64 -11.46
C ALA A 370 16.71 -11.69 -12.91
N VAL A 371 17.96 -11.33 -13.39
CA VAL A 371 19.32 -10.66 -13.11
C VAL A 371 20.30 -10.52 -14.38
N GLY A 372 21.14 -9.44 -14.57
CA GLY A 372 22.61 -9.43 -15.02
C GLY A 372 23.27 -9.42 -16.48
N ALA A 373 24.50 -8.81 -16.63
CA ALA A 373 25.71 -8.91 -17.59
C ALA A 373 25.63 -8.66 -19.15
N GLY A 374 26.63 -8.37 -20.05
CA GLY A 374 28.11 -8.18 -20.15
C GLY A 374 28.55 -7.68 -21.59
N LEU A 375 29.85 -7.68 -22.04
CA LEU A 375 30.39 -7.11 -23.34
C LEU A 375 31.67 -7.82 -23.91
N PRO A 376 32.06 -7.67 -25.21
CA PRO A 376 33.48 -7.35 -25.58
C PRO A 376 33.71 -6.50 -26.89
N ASP A 377 34.98 -6.16 -27.18
CA ASP A 377 35.45 -5.09 -28.10
C ASP A 377 35.87 -5.46 -29.56
N GLY A 378 36.06 -4.42 -30.40
CA GLY A 378 36.75 -4.50 -31.70
C GLY A 378 36.98 -3.13 -32.39
N HIS A 379 38.24 -2.71 -32.58
CA HIS A 379 38.57 -1.37 -33.07
C HIS A 379 38.47 -1.15 -34.60
N ARG A 380 37.93 0.01 -34.98
CA ARG A 380 38.32 0.82 -36.15
C ARG A 380 37.92 2.28 -35.90
N GLU A 381 38.70 3.22 -36.43
CA GLU A 381 38.48 4.67 -36.26
C GLU A 381 37.19 5.13 -36.96
N LYS A 382 36.53 6.18 -36.43
CA LYS A 382 35.19 6.60 -36.86
C LYS A 382 35.00 8.11 -36.88
N ARG A 383 33.97 8.51 -37.64
CA ARG A 383 33.20 9.75 -37.45
C ARG A 383 32.65 9.82 -36.01
N PRO A 384 32.30 11.00 -35.47
CA PRO A 384 31.70 11.11 -34.14
C PRO A 384 30.38 10.34 -34.07
N VAL A 385 30.43 9.18 -33.43
CA VAL A 385 29.26 8.36 -33.10
C VAL A 385 28.65 8.88 -31.80
N ILE A 386 27.34 9.07 -31.80
CA ILE A 386 26.57 9.50 -30.64
C ILE A 386 25.63 8.35 -30.27
N ASP A 387 26.03 7.61 -29.25
CA ASP A 387 25.32 6.47 -28.70
C ASP A 387 24.16 6.95 -27.81
N ILE A 388 22.94 6.61 -28.21
CA ILE A 388 21.70 6.98 -27.54
C ILE A 388 21.11 5.73 -26.89
N TYR A 389 20.95 5.79 -25.57
CA TYR A 389 20.34 4.76 -24.75
C TYR A 389 18.97 5.23 -24.24
N PRO A 390 17.97 4.32 -24.09
CA PRO A 390 16.76 4.60 -23.33
C PRO A 390 17.13 5.05 -21.91
N GLU A 391 16.59 6.18 -21.48
CA GLU A 391 16.77 6.66 -20.12
C GLU A 391 15.46 6.47 -19.37
N LEU A 392 15.49 5.62 -18.35
CA LEU A 392 14.47 5.51 -17.34
C LEU A 392 15.16 5.58 -15.99
N SER A 393 14.60 6.36 -15.06
CA SER A 393 15.03 6.42 -13.64
C SER A 393 14.19 5.50 -12.76
N ALA A 394 13.01 5.10 -13.23
CA ALA A 394 12.21 4.04 -12.63
C ALA A 394 11.50 3.18 -13.68
N GLU A 395 10.88 2.07 -13.26
CA GLU A 395 10.02 1.28 -14.15
C GLU A 395 8.90 2.12 -14.78
N PRO A 396 8.47 1.81 -16.02
CA PRO A 396 7.61 2.68 -16.81
C PRO A 396 6.14 2.55 -16.43
N LEU A 397 5.82 2.82 -15.17
CA LEU A 397 4.48 2.69 -14.57
C LEU A 397 3.98 4.02 -13.99
N PRO A 398 4.03 5.15 -14.73
CA PRO A 398 3.71 6.47 -14.21
C PRO A 398 2.28 6.58 -13.65
N THR A 399 1.31 5.79 -14.13
CA THR A 399 -0.05 5.77 -13.60
C THR A 399 -0.12 5.10 -12.21
N PHE A 400 0.69 4.08 -11.93
CA PHE A 400 0.80 3.50 -10.58
C PHE A 400 1.32 4.55 -9.58
N TYR A 401 2.41 5.25 -9.95
CA TYR A 401 3.03 6.24 -9.07
C TYR A 401 2.09 7.43 -8.77
N LEU A 402 1.39 7.96 -9.77
CA LEU A 402 0.39 9.02 -9.57
C LEU A 402 -0.74 8.58 -8.63
N ARG A 403 -1.28 7.37 -8.83
CA ARG A 403 -2.37 6.84 -7.99
C ARG A 403 -1.92 6.62 -6.54
N ARG A 404 -0.66 6.22 -6.29
CA ARG A 404 -0.09 6.17 -4.94
C ARG A 404 0.05 7.57 -4.30
N ALA A 405 0.53 8.58 -5.04
CA ALA A 405 0.60 9.96 -4.53
C ALA A 405 -0.80 10.50 -4.16
N LEU A 406 -1.81 10.26 -5.00
CA LEU A 406 -3.21 10.63 -4.71
C LEU A 406 -3.78 9.87 -3.49
N ALA A 407 -3.35 8.63 -3.25
CA ALA A 407 -3.73 7.88 -2.05
C ALA A 407 -3.14 8.50 -0.77
N TYR A 408 -1.92 9.06 -0.80
CA TYR A 408 -1.35 9.79 0.33
C TYR A 408 -2.10 11.10 0.61
N ARG A 409 -2.43 11.87 -0.44
CA ARG A 409 -3.27 13.06 -0.32
C ARG A 409 -4.64 12.75 0.30
N PHE A 410 -5.24 11.62 -0.07
CA PHE A 410 -6.50 11.13 0.50
C PHE A 410 -6.38 10.79 2.00
N VAL A 411 -5.43 9.94 2.39
CA VAL A 411 -5.33 9.51 3.81
C VAL A 411 -4.94 10.67 4.72
N ARG A 412 -4.13 11.61 4.23
CA ARG A 412 -3.85 12.89 4.91
C ARG A 412 -5.14 13.64 5.24
N ALA A 413 -6.05 13.79 4.29
CA ALA A 413 -7.31 14.50 4.52
C ALA A 413 -8.17 13.80 5.59
N VAL A 414 -8.23 12.47 5.58
CA VAL A 414 -8.95 11.67 6.60
C VAL A 414 -8.35 11.86 8.01
N ILE A 415 -7.02 11.93 8.13
CA ILE A 415 -6.36 12.19 9.42
C ILE A 415 -6.55 13.65 9.86
N GLU A 416 -6.42 14.63 8.95
CA GLU A 416 -6.67 16.06 9.25
C GLU A 416 -8.14 16.32 9.64
N GLU A 417 -9.10 15.58 9.06
CA GLU A 417 -10.53 15.65 9.41
C GLU A 417 -10.80 15.07 10.81
N THR A 418 -10.17 13.95 11.16
CA THR A 418 -10.44 13.24 12.42
C THR A 418 -9.68 13.81 13.61
N PHE A 419 -8.37 14.06 13.46
CA PHE A 419 -7.46 14.46 14.55
C PHE A 419 -7.04 15.94 14.46
N GLY A 420 -7.52 16.67 13.45
CA GLY A 420 -7.12 18.05 13.22
C GLY A 420 -5.69 18.20 12.71
N LYS A 421 -5.39 19.38 12.15
CA LYS A 421 -4.06 19.68 11.57
C LYS A 421 -2.95 19.73 12.61
N GLU A 422 -3.26 20.11 13.85
CA GLU A 422 -2.27 20.13 14.93
C GLU A 422 -2.07 18.73 15.54
N GLY A 423 -3.12 17.90 15.65
CA GLY A 423 -2.98 16.50 16.06
C GLY A 423 -2.09 15.71 15.09
N LEU A 424 -2.27 15.89 13.77
CA LEU A 424 -1.40 15.28 12.76
C LEU A 424 0.09 15.71 12.88
N LYS A 425 0.39 16.88 13.45
CA LYS A 425 1.78 17.31 13.74
C LYS A 425 2.35 16.72 15.04
N HIS A 426 1.51 16.32 15.99
CA HIS A 426 1.93 15.60 17.20
C HIS A 426 2.04 14.09 16.96
N MET A 427 1.33 13.56 15.96
CA MET A 427 1.47 12.18 15.52
C MET A 427 2.83 11.95 14.86
N HIS A 428 3.47 10.84 15.22
CA HIS A 428 4.72 10.36 14.64
C HIS A 428 4.52 8.94 14.11
N ARG A 429 5.05 8.62 12.93
CA ARG A 429 5.06 7.25 12.40
C ARG A 429 5.74 6.30 13.39
N VAL A 430 5.13 5.15 13.65
CA VAL A 430 5.69 4.13 14.56
C VAL A 430 6.44 3.07 13.76
N THR A 431 7.46 2.44 14.36
CA THR A 431 8.17 1.29 13.80
C THR A 431 8.30 0.20 14.85
N SER A 432 8.86 -0.96 14.48
CA SER A 432 9.32 -2.00 15.41
C SER A 432 10.35 -1.51 16.45
N LYS A 433 10.93 -0.31 16.27
CA LYS A 433 11.85 0.35 17.21
C LYS A 433 11.21 1.52 17.98
N GLY A 434 9.90 1.73 17.83
CA GLY A 434 9.17 2.89 18.36
C GLY A 434 8.98 4.03 17.34
N PRO A 435 8.53 5.22 17.79
CA PRO A 435 8.26 6.36 16.91
C PRO A 435 9.50 6.92 16.21
N VAL A 436 9.33 7.40 14.98
CA VAL A 436 10.36 8.14 14.23
C VAL A 436 10.41 9.62 14.65
N LYS A 437 11.51 10.32 14.32
CA LYS A 437 11.72 11.73 14.68
C LYS A 437 10.83 12.72 13.88
N PRO A 438 10.66 12.61 12.55
CA PRO A 438 9.71 13.45 11.83
C PRO A 438 8.27 13.24 12.30
N ASN A 439 7.42 14.26 12.17
CA ASN A 439 5.98 14.10 12.39
C ASN A 439 5.30 13.52 11.14
N LEU A 440 4.08 13.01 11.32
CA LEU A 440 3.32 12.33 10.28
C LEU A 440 2.80 13.28 9.18
N ALA A 441 2.63 14.58 9.47
CA ALA A 441 2.27 15.59 8.46
C ALA A 441 3.40 15.78 7.43
N ASP A 442 4.64 15.81 7.91
CA ASP A 442 5.83 15.99 7.07
C ASP A 442 6.13 14.71 6.28
N GLU A 443 6.17 13.53 6.90
CA GLU A 443 6.40 12.28 6.14
C GLU A 443 5.28 11.99 5.12
N LEU A 444 4.00 12.29 5.41
CA LEU A 444 2.93 12.23 4.40
C LEU A 444 3.20 13.13 3.20
N SER A 445 3.73 14.32 3.46
CA SER A 445 4.10 15.29 2.43
C SER A 445 5.31 14.78 1.61
N GLU A 446 6.30 14.19 2.26
CA GLU A 446 7.47 13.59 1.59
C GLU A 446 7.08 12.39 0.73
N MET A 447 6.20 11.51 1.21
CA MET A 447 5.70 10.34 0.48
C MET A 447 4.81 10.72 -0.72
N GLU A 448 3.96 11.75 -0.59
CA GLU A 448 3.23 12.31 -1.73
C GLU A 448 4.19 12.86 -2.79
N ASN A 449 5.19 13.66 -2.39
CA ASN A 449 6.18 14.23 -3.31
C ASN A 449 7.08 13.15 -3.95
N LEU A 450 7.46 12.10 -3.23
CA LEU A 450 8.27 10.98 -3.73
C LEU A 450 7.56 10.26 -4.88
N PHE A 451 6.30 9.87 -4.68
CA PHE A 451 5.52 9.17 -5.71
C PHE A 451 5.11 10.10 -6.86
N LEU A 452 4.81 11.36 -6.60
CA LEU A 452 4.56 12.35 -7.65
C LEU A 452 5.83 12.63 -8.48
N GLY A 453 7.00 12.65 -7.85
CA GLY A 453 8.30 12.77 -8.52
C GLY A 453 8.60 11.60 -9.45
N ALA A 454 8.37 10.37 -8.99
CA ALA A 454 8.48 9.17 -9.81
C ALA A 454 7.53 9.24 -11.03
N HIS A 455 6.27 9.67 -10.83
CA HIS A 455 5.33 9.90 -11.94
C HIS A 455 5.84 10.92 -12.97
N ILE A 456 6.28 12.10 -12.52
CA ILE A 456 6.74 13.18 -13.40
C ILE A 456 7.99 12.75 -14.17
N ARG A 457 9.01 12.20 -13.49
CA ARG A 457 10.27 11.79 -14.11
C ARG A 457 10.06 10.70 -15.16
N VAL A 458 9.28 9.67 -14.83
CA VAL A 458 9.01 8.55 -15.75
C VAL A 458 8.11 8.99 -16.92
N SER A 459 7.08 9.82 -16.68
CA SER A 459 6.25 10.34 -17.77
C SER A 459 7.11 11.11 -18.79
N HIS A 460 7.94 12.04 -18.31
CA HIS A 460 8.84 12.80 -19.18
C HIS A 460 9.81 11.89 -19.94
N GLN A 461 10.43 10.92 -19.25
CA GLN A 461 11.33 9.94 -19.85
C GLN A 461 10.67 9.01 -20.88
N LEU A 462 9.37 8.77 -20.78
CA LEU A 462 8.57 8.04 -21.78
C LEU A 462 8.13 8.88 -22.98
N GLY A 463 8.29 10.20 -22.95
CA GLY A 463 7.76 11.09 -23.99
C GLY A 463 6.33 11.53 -23.73
N MET A 464 5.86 11.44 -22.49
CA MET A 464 4.55 11.92 -22.04
C MET A 464 4.69 13.25 -21.30
N SER A 465 3.86 14.24 -21.62
CA SER A 465 3.71 15.42 -20.77
C SER A 465 2.83 15.07 -19.56
N PRO A 466 3.28 15.26 -18.30
CA PRO A 466 2.39 15.19 -17.14
C PRO A 466 1.38 16.34 -17.17
N GLU A 467 0.31 16.26 -16.36
CA GLU A 467 -0.70 17.32 -16.30
C GLU A 467 -0.07 18.66 -15.84
N PRO A 468 -0.41 19.82 -16.43
CA PRO A 468 0.15 21.12 -16.02
C PRO A 468 -0.13 21.49 -14.55
N SER A 469 -1.21 20.96 -13.97
CA SER A 469 -1.59 21.02 -12.55
C SER A 469 -0.59 20.30 -11.62
N LEU A 470 0.22 19.41 -12.16
CA LEU A 470 1.21 18.59 -11.46
C LEU A 470 2.65 18.95 -11.82
N ALA A 471 2.85 19.83 -12.81
CA ALA A 471 4.17 20.25 -13.30
C ALA A 471 4.87 21.17 -12.27
N SER A 472 5.64 20.55 -11.38
CA SER A 472 6.51 21.20 -10.39
C SER A 472 7.81 20.42 -10.30
N ASP A 473 8.93 21.12 -10.18
CA ASP A 473 10.26 20.49 -10.15
C ASP A 473 10.52 19.78 -8.81
N ARG A 474 10.02 20.35 -7.69
CA ARG A 474 10.29 19.86 -6.32
C ARG A 474 9.94 18.38 -6.09
N PRO A 475 8.80 17.83 -6.54
CA PRO A 475 8.55 16.39 -6.47
C PRO A 475 9.62 15.58 -7.23
N ALA A 476 9.98 15.97 -8.46
CA ALA A 476 10.98 15.27 -9.27
C ALA A 476 12.38 15.31 -8.61
N GLU A 477 12.79 16.47 -8.08
CA GLU A 477 14.00 16.61 -7.26
C GLU A 477 13.97 15.71 -6.01
N THR A 478 12.81 15.59 -5.36
CA THR A 478 12.63 14.74 -4.17
C THR A 478 12.86 13.27 -4.51
N PHE A 479 12.26 12.79 -5.61
CA PHE A 479 12.49 11.43 -6.12
C PHE A 479 13.94 11.19 -6.55
N GLU A 480 14.55 12.09 -7.31
CA GLU A 480 15.95 11.96 -7.74
C GLU A 480 16.97 12.02 -6.60
N LYS A 481 16.72 12.82 -5.57
CA LYS A 481 17.55 12.85 -4.37
C LYS A 481 17.48 11.52 -3.63
N TRP A 482 16.25 11.04 -3.39
CA TRP A 482 16.01 9.79 -2.69
C TRP A 482 16.55 8.56 -3.44
N SER A 483 16.41 8.50 -4.77
CA SER A 483 16.94 7.38 -5.55
C SER A 483 18.47 7.29 -5.51
N ARG A 484 19.16 8.44 -5.38
CA ARG A 484 20.62 8.48 -5.20
C ARG A 484 21.06 8.05 -3.80
N SER A 485 20.27 8.35 -2.76
CA SER A 485 20.54 7.94 -1.35
C SER A 485 19.89 6.61 -0.97
N LEU A 486 19.55 5.75 -1.94
CA LEU A 486 18.61 4.65 -1.70
C LEU A 486 19.12 3.59 -0.70
N ALA A 487 20.42 3.30 -0.72
CA ALA A 487 21.06 2.37 0.19
C ALA A 487 21.11 2.89 1.65
N GLU A 488 20.85 4.18 1.86
CA GLU A 488 20.82 4.84 3.18
C GLU A 488 19.39 4.84 3.78
N ASP A 489 18.36 4.48 3.01
CA ASP A 489 16.98 4.53 3.47
C ASP A 489 16.65 3.33 4.39
N PRO A 490 16.35 3.57 5.69
CA PRO A 490 16.15 2.50 6.66
C PRO A 490 14.89 1.65 6.39
N ASP A 491 13.95 2.13 5.56
CA ASP A 491 12.75 1.40 5.19
C ASP A 491 13.03 0.33 4.10
N ILE A 492 14.04 0.56 3.26
CA ILE A 492 14.48 -0.39 2.22
C ILE A 492 15.18 -1.61 2.82
N GLY A 493 15.94 -1.40 3.90
CA GLY A 493 16.63 -2.46 4.65
C GLY A 493 15.76 -3.29 5.60
N GLN A 494 14.43 -3.08 5.65
CA GLN A 494 13.55 -3.87 6.53
C GLN A 494 13.17 -5.22 5.89
N ASP A 495 13.38 -6.31 6.64
CA ASP A 495 12.92 -7.65 6.27
C ASP A 495 11.38 -7.67 6.16
N ALA A 496 10.86 -7.88 4.96
CA ALA A 496 9.43 -7.83 4.72
C ALA A 496 8.72 -9.19 4.93
N ARG A 497 9.47 -10.30 5.15
CA ARG A 497 8.97 -11.69 5.08
C ARG A 497 7.90 -12.00 6.12
N MET A 498 6.77 -12.54 5.66
CA MET A 498 5.60 -12.87 6.50
C MET A 498 4.56 -13.69 5.73
N MET A 499 3.48 -14.06 6.42
CA MET A 499 2.37 -14.83 5.88
C MET A 499 1.06 -14.29 6.44
N VAL A 500 0.00 -14.25 5.63
CA VAL A 500 -1.29 -13.68 6.06
C VAL A 500 -2.48 -14.54 5.60
N PRO A 501 -3.49 -14.77 6.48
CA PRO A 501 -4.71 -15.49 6.13
C PRO A 501 -5.56 -14.75 5.09
N VAL A 502 -6.11 -15.52 4.14
CA VAL A 502 -7.03 -15.05 3.09
C VAL A 502 -8.45 -15.55 3.36
N PHE A 503 -8.61 -16.84 3.67
CA PHE A 503 -9.86 -17.44 4.13
C PHE A 503 -9.62 -18.74 4.92
N TYR A 504 -10.57 -19.13 5.75
CA TYR A 504 -10.62 -20.45 6.38
C TYR A 504 -11.53 -21.37 5.58
N ASP A 505 -11.03 -22.54 5.20
CA ASP A 505 -11.77 -23.60 4.52
C ASP A 505 -12.32 -24.57 5.58
N ILE A 506 -13.64 -24.54 5.78
CA ILE A 506 -14.35 -25.29 6.83
C ILE A 506 -14.31 -26.80 6.55
N GLU A 507 -14.35 -27.21 5.29
CA GLU A 507 -14.37 -28.61 4.86
C GLU A 507 -12.98 -29.23 5.03
N ARG A 508 -11.95 -28.55 4.53
CA ARG A 508 -10.55 -28.98 4.66
C ARG A 508 -9.98 -28.74 6.06
N LYS A 509 -10.64 -27.90 6.87
CA LYS A 509 -10.19 -27.42 8.20
C LYS A 509 -8.80 -26.77 8.17
N LYS A 510 -8.48 -26.05 7.08
CA LYS A 510 -7.19 -25.37 6.82
C LYS A 510 -7.41 -23.90 6.47
N THR A 511 -6.40 -23.08 6.71
CA THR A 511 -6.41 -21.66 6.30
C THR A 511 -5.68 -21.53 4.96
N LYS A 512 -6.29 -20.88 3.96
CA LYS A 512 -5.56 -20.41 2.78
C LYS A 512 -4.84 -19.12 3.13
N VAL A 513 -3.56 -19.04 2.81
CA VAL A 513 -2.68 -17.89 3.05
C VAL A 513 -2.07 -17.41 1.73
N TRP A 514 -1.70 -16.14 1.64
CA TRP A 514 -0.57 -15.76 0.79
C TRP A 514 0.66 -15.53 1.68
N ALA A 515 1.75 -16.20 1.32
CA ALA A 515 3.04 -16.10 1.98
C ALA A 515 3.97 -15.27 1.09
N PHE A 516 4.65 -14.30 1.70
CA PHE A 516 5.73 -13.57 1.09
C PHE A 516 7.06 -14.10 1.60
N LEU A 517 7.85 -14.73 0.72
CA LEU A 517 9.03 -15.48 1.11
C LEU A 517 10.33 -14.65 1.11
N GLY A 518 10.37 -13.57 0.33
CA GLY A 518 11.56 -12.73 0.09
C GLY A 518 11.76 -12.36 -1.38
N TRP A 519 12.82 -11.58 -1.64
CA TRP A 519 13.16 -10.89 -2.88
C TRP A 519 14.16 -11.66 -3.78
N THR A 520 14.40 -11.19 -5.02
CA THR A 520 15.61 -11.47 -5.86
C THR A 520 15.88 -10.27 -6.83
N SER A 521 16.66 -10.28 -7.95
CA SER A 521 17.06 -9.05 -8.74
C SER A 521 16.29 -8.65 -10.06
N LYS A 522 16.66 -8.76 -11.38
CA LYS A 522 15.79 -8.16 -12.51
C LYS A 522 16.44 -7.67 -13.78
N ARG A 523 17.02 -8.53 -14.60
CA ARG A 523 17.19 -8.13 -16.00
C ARG A 523 15.88 -7.89 -16.73
N VAL A 524 15.48 -6.63 -16.78
CA VAL A 524 14.75 -6.08 -17.91
C VAL A 524 15.77 -5.54 -18.91
N SER A 525 15.69 -6.03 -20.15
CA SER A 525 16.30 -5.38 -21.30
C SER A 525 15.33 -4.34 -21.81
N ILE A 526 15.81 -3.12 -22.02
CA ILE A 526 15.02 -1.97 -22.47
C ILE A 526 15.64 -1.48 -23.77
N SER A 527 14.89 -1.46 -24.86
CA SER A 527 15.33 -0.97 -26.16
C SER A 527 14.32 0.00 -26.76
N PHE A 528 14.70 0.75 -27.78
CA PHE A 528 13.73 1.47 -28.62
C PHE A 528 13.03 0.47 -29.55
N GLU A 529 11.71 0.47 -29.54
CA GLU A 529 10.87 -0.10 -30.61
C GLU A 529 10.68 0.96 -31.72
N MET A 530 10.44 2.21 -31.30
CA MET A 530 10.52 3.39 -32.15
C MET A 530 11.46 4.41 -31.50
N THR A 531 12.42 4.92 -32.26
CA THR A 531 13.46 5.82 -31.76
C THR A 531 12.97 7.27 -31.67
N PRO A 532 13.39 8.07 -30.67
CA PRO A 532 13.07 9.48 -30.60
C PRO A 532 13.65 10.27 -31.78
N VAL A 533 12.99 11.37 -32.16
CA VAL A 533 13.44 12.22 -33.27
C VAL A 533 14.56 13.13 -32.78
N ALA A 534 15.71 13.10 -33.46
CA ALA A 534 16.93 13.75 -32.99
C ALA A 534 17.38 14.91 -33.89
N THR A 535 17.64 16.07 -33.28
CA THR A 535 18.26 17.23 -33.93
C THR A 535 19.67 17.45 -33.38
N VAL A 536 20.69 17.20 -34.19
CA VAL A 536 22.10 17.44 -33.86
C VAL A 536 22.51 18.85 -34.32
N THR A 537 23.08 19.62 -33.40
CA THR A 537 23.54 21.00 -33.61
C THR A 537 24.99 21.14 -33.16
N ASP A 538 25.86 21.71 -33.99
CA ASP A 538 27.24 22.04 -33.58
C ASP A 538 27.22 23.31 -32.71
N THR A 539 27.71 23.20 -31.48
CA THR A 539 27.64 24.25 -30.45
C THR A 539 28.57 25.43 -30.68
N LYS A 540 29.53 25.33 -31.61
CA LYS A 540 30.43 26.42 -32.00
C LYS A 540 29.85 27.27 -33.14
N THR A 541 29.01 26.67 -33.98
CA THR A 541 28.44 27.32 -35.18
C THR A 541 26.95 27.63 -35.07
N GLY A 542 26.24 27.01 -34.12
CA GLY A 542 24.79 27.10 -33.97
C GLY A 542 24.00 26.44 -35.11
N LYS A 543 24.67 25.71 -36.01
CA LYS A 543 24.05 25.09 -37.19
C LYS A 543 23.75 23.62 -36.95
N LYS A 544 22.68 23.12 -37.60
CA LYS A 544 22.41 21.68 -37.70
C LYS A 544 23.63 20.99 -38.33
N ALA A 545 24.03 19.86 -37.75
CA ALA A 545 25.17 19.06 -38.19
C ALA A 545 24.75 17.61 -38.40
N ASP A 546 25.42 16.91 -39.32
CA ASP A 546 25.20 15.48 -39.53
C ASP A 546 26.07 14.67 -38.55
N GLY A 547 25.42 13.79 -37.77
CA GLY A 547 26.06 12.92 -36.81
C GLY A 547 25.55 11.48 -36.93
N GLU A 548 26.42 10.50 -36.72
CA GLU A 548 26.03 9.09 -36.75
C GLU A 548 25.41 8.70 -35.40
N LEU A 549 24.08 8.71 -35.34
CA LEU A 549 23.33 8.32 -34.15
C LEU A 549 23.20 6.79 -34.09
N ARG A 550 23.53 6.19 -32.94
CA ARG A 550 23.35 4.75 -32.70
C ARG A 550 22.43 4.54 -31.53
N PHE A 551 21.28 3.92 -31.79
CA PHE A 551 20.30 3.60 -30.76
C PHE A 551 20.59 2.21 -30.19
N HIS A 552 20.77 2.13 -28.88
CA HIS A 552 21.20 0.91 -28.17
C HIS A 552 20.09 0.38 -27.24
N SER A 553 20.22 -0.86 -26.80
CA SER A 553 19.51 -1.38 -25.63
C SER A 553 20.29 -1.10 -24.34
N THR A 554 19.58 -0.84 -23.24
CA THR A 554 20.13 -0.88 -21.88
C THR A 554 19.63 -2.12 -21.11
N SER A 555 20.18 -2.38 -19.93
CA SER A 555 19.77 -3.46 -19.04
C SER A 555 19.82 -3.00 -17.59
N ARG A 556 18.72 -3.20 -16.85
CA ARG A 556 18.60 -2.81 -15.44
C ARG A 556 18.32 -4.02 -14.53
N ASN A 557 18.13 -3.79 -13.23
CA ASN A 557 17.81 -4.76 -12.17
C ASN A 557 16.49 -4.34 -11.43
N LEU A 558 15.73 -5.30 -10.87
CA LEU A 558 14.38 -5.17 -10.26
C LEU A 558 14.30 -5.86 -8.84
N ALA A 559 13.12 -6.25 -8.28
CA ALA A 559 12.95 -6.93 -6.94
C ALA A 559 11.51 -7.54 -6.50
N TYR A 560 11.02 -8.83 -6.69
CA TYR A 560 9.59 -9.51 -6.58
C TYR A 560 9.55 -10.61 -5.60
N PRO A 561 8.35 -10.81 -5.00
CA PRO A 561 8.26 -11.83 -4.05
C PRO A 561 8.42 -13.08 -4.88
N VAL A 562 9.25 -13.92 -4.35
CA VAL A 562 8.77 -15.28 -4.29
C VAL A 562 7.53 -15.24 -3.39
N THR A 563 6.35 -15.14 -4.00
CA THR A 563 5.03 -15.30 -3.36
C THR A 563 4.57 -16.75 -3.42
N ALA A 564 3.65 -17.13 -2.54
CA ALA A 564 2.88 -18.35 -2.73
C ALA A 564 1.46 -18.21 -2.17
N GLU A 565 0.48 -18.85 -2.84
CA GLU A 565 -0.86 -19.06 -2.28
C GLU A 565 -1.03 -20.54 -1.89
N VAL A 566 -1.03 -20.84 -0.59
CA VAL A 566 -0.97 -22.22 -0.06
C VAL A 566 -1.97 -22.45 1.08
N TYR A 567 -2.31 -23.70 1.36
CA TYR A 567 -3.11 -24.08 2.54
C TYR A 567 -2.19 -24.48 3.70
N VAL A 568 -2.45 -23.93 4.89
CA VAL A 568 -1.71 -24.24 6.13
C VAL A 568 -2.66 -24.68 7.25
N GLU A 569 -2.16 -25.51 8.17
CA GLU A 569 -2.89 -25.88 9.38
C GLU A 569 -2.62 -24.94 10.56
N LYS A 570 -1.48 -24.25 10.55
CA LYS A 570 -1.01 -23.33 11.59
C LYS A 570 -0.68 -21.96 10.99
N ILE A 571 -1.16 -20.88 11.61
CA ILE A 571 -0.78 -19.52 11.21
C ILE A 571 0.46 -19.08 12.02
N LEU A 572 1.56 -18.88 11.31
CA LEU A 572 2.80 -18.31 11.83
C LEU A 572 2.70 -16.77 11.89
N ASN A 573 3.26 -16.15 12.91
CA ASN A 573 3.52 -14.71 12.96
C ASN A 573 4.77 -14.34 12.14
N ARG A 574 5.09 -13.05 12.07
CA ARG A 574 6.22 -12.51 11.29
C ARG A 574 7.58 -13.10 11.71
N GLU A 575 7.79 -13.42 12.99
CA GLU A 575 9.06 -13.99 13.50
C GLU A 575 9.18 -15.49 13.26
N GLU A 576 8.14 -16.26 13.59
CA GLU A 576 8.04 -17.70 13.31
C GLU A 576 8.23 -17.97 11.80
N PHE A 577 7.64 -17.12 10.96
CA PHE A 577 7.71 -17.24 9.51
C PHE A 577 9.07 -16.84 8.93
N ARG A 578 9.69 -15.75 9.41
CA ARG A 578 11.06 -15.38 9.04
C ARG A 578 12.04 -16.51 9.37
N LYS A 579 11.93 -17.11 10.57
CA LYS A 579 12.77 -18.24 10.99
C LYS A 579 12.66 -19.45 10.05
N LEU A 580 11.48 -19.71 9.48
CA LEU A 580 11.29 -20.72 8.44
C LEU A 580 12.06 -20.36 7.15
N CYS A 581 11.92 -19.12 6.67
CA CYS A 581 12.64 -18.59 5.50
C CYS A 581 14.15 -18.31 5.76
N ASP A 582 14.58 -18.40 7.02
CA ASP A 582 15.99 -18.38 7.40
C ASP A 582 16.62 -19.77 7.36
N THR A 583 15.81 -20.81 7.56
CA THR A 583 16.20 -22.22 7.47
C THR A 583 16.20 -22.71 6.02
N TYR A 584 15.24 -22.27 5.20
CA TYR A 584 15.03 -22.70 3.81
C TYR A 584 15.16 -21.51 2.85
N LYS A 585 15.85 -21.69 1.71
CA LYS A 585 16.31 -20.55 0.86
C LYS A 585 15.70 -20.50 -0.53
N THR A 586 14.79 -21.43 -0.83
CA THR A 586 14.02 -21.51 -2.09
C THR A 586 12.52 -21.63 -1.79
N GLN A 587 11.70 -21.25 -2.76
CA GLN A 587 10.24 -21.34 -2.74
C GLN A 587 9.81 -22.77 -2.45
N SER A 588 10.41 -23.72 -3.19
CA SER A 588 10.09 -25.14 -3.10
C SER A 588 10.32 -25.68 -1.70
N GLU A 589 11.48 -25.42 -1.09
CA GLU A 589 11.81 -25.86 0.27
C GLU A 589 10.87 -25.21 1.32
N ILE A 590 10.69 -23.89 1.26
CA ILE A 590 9.85 -23.15 2.22
C ILE A 590 8.41 -23.70 2.18
N LEU A 591 7.85 -23.96 1.00
CA LEU A 591 6.47 -24.44 0.85
C LEU A 591 6.28 -25.90 1.28
N ILE A 592 7.25 -26.78 1.00
CA ILE A 592 7.23 -28.16 1.50
C ILE A 592 7.17 -28.18 3.03
N HIS A 593 7.99 -27.37 3.69
CA HIS A 593 8.01 -27.31 5.15
C HIS A 593 6.81 -26.56 5.74
N LEU A 594 6.35 -25.46 5.12
CA LEU A 594 5.16 -24.73 5.54
C LEU A 594 3.88 -25.58 5.47
N ALA A 595 3.76 -26.45 4.45
CA ALA A 595 2.62 -27.35 4.28
C ALA A 595 2.61 -28.55 5.24
N THR A 596 3.74 -28.86 5.89
CA THR A 596 3.93 -30.04 6.77
C THR A 596 4.02 -29.70 8.26
N LEU A 597 3.88 -28.42 8.63
CA LEU A 597 3.84 -28.01 10.04
C LEU A 597 2.61 -28.58 10.78
N PRO A 598 2.78 -29.24 11.93
CA PRO A 598 1.67 -29.66 12.78
C PRO A 598 0.98 -28.44 13.42
N ARG A 599 -0.28 -28.65 13.83
CA ARG A 599 -1.16 -27.65 14.45
C ARG A 599 -0.55 -26.98 15.69
#